data_AF-A0A831PME5-F1
#
_entry.id   AF-A0A831PME5-F1
#
_cell.length_a   1.000
_cell.length_b   1.000
_cell.length_c   1.000
_cell.angle_alpha   90.00
_cell.angle_beta   90.00
_cell.angle_gamma   90.00
#
_symmetry.space_group_name_H-M   'P 1'
#
loop_
_entity.id
_entity.type
_entity.pdbx_description
1 polymer ?
#
loop_
_entity_poly.entity_id
_entity_poly.type
_entity_poly.pdbx_seq_one_letter_code
_entity_poly.pdbx_strand_id
1 'polypeptide(L)'
;ACLITLDDLRELDPADLEETVILPGRCFVHDRQASELLSADGRIRTVLRGPDMLTADAETSMGMTKNEVLQMEMEGFSALIHCINQNGRRR
;
A
#
# COMPACT_ATOMS: atom_id res chain seq x y z
N ALA A 1 -2.46 8.75 -12.29
CA ALA A 1 -2.37 8.68 -10.82
C ALA A 1 -3.62 8.01 -10.25
N CYS A 2 -3.47 6.91 -9.52
CA CYS A 2 -4.56 6.29 -8.76
C CYS A 2 -4.57 6.91 -7.36
N LEU A 3 -5.39 7.95 -7.16
CA LEU A 3 -5.55 8.61 -5.86
C LEU A 3 -6.50 7.77 -5.01
N ILE A 4 -5.96 7.06 -4.03
CA ILE A 4 -6.77 6.38 -3.00
C ILE A 4 -7.03 7.40 -1.88
N THR A 5 -8.29 7.54 -1.52
CA THR A 5 -8.82 8.46 -0.51
C THR A 5 -9.47 7.68 0.64
N LEU A 6 -9.96 8.40 1.65
CA LEU A 6 -10.62 7.77 2.79
C LEU A 6 -11.95 7.13 2.39
N ASP A 7 -12.63 7.66 1.37
CA ASP A 7 -13.90 7.11 0.91
C ASP A 7 -13.70 5.77 0.21
N ASP A 8 -12.61 5.59 -0.54
CA ASP A 8 -12.26 4.29 -1.13
C ASP A 8 -12.01 3.24 -0.04
N LEU A 9 -11.44 3.63 1.12
CA LEU A 9 -11.25 2.72 2.24
C LEU A 9 -12.56 2.37 2.96
N ARG A 10 -13.62 3.20 2.84
CA ARG A 10 -14.93 2.91 3.46
C ARG A 10 -15.70 1.84 2.72
N GLU A 11 -15.38 1.61 1.45
CA GLU A 11 -16.01 0.56 0.64
C GLU A 11 -15.50 -0.84 0.96
N LEU A 12 -14.40 -0.95 1.71
CA LEU A 12 -13.82 -2.23 2.14
C LEU A 12 -14.60 -2.79 3.34
N ASP A 13 -14.86 -4.10 3.31
CA ASP A 13 -15.34 -4.82 4.49
C ASP A 13 -14.16 -5.10 5.43
N PRO A 14 -14.15 -4.56 6.67
CA PRO A 14 -13.10 -4.85 7.63
C PRO A 14 -12.95 -6.35 7.93
N ALA A 15 -14.02 -7.15 7.82
CA ALA A 15 -13.98 -8.58 8.10
C ALA A 15 -13.00 -9.36 7.19
N ASP A 16 -12.78 -8.84 5.98
CA ASP A 16 -11.85 -9.42 4.99
C ASP A 16 -10.38 -9.01 5.20
N LEU A 17 -10.13 -8.09 6.15
CA LEU A 17 -8.81 -7.54 6.40
C LEU A 17 -8.11 -8.24 7.56
N GLU A 18 -6.84 -8.58 7.34
CA GLU A 18 -5.91 -9.06 8.34
C GLU A 18 -5.55 -7.97 9.38
N GLU A 19 -4.92 -8.37 10.49
CA GLU A 19 -4.49 -7.44 11.56
C GLU A 19 -3.49 -6.37 11.09
N THR A 20 -2.69 -6.67 10.07
CA THR A 20 -1.71 -5.74 9.48
C THR A 20 -2.15 -5.37 8.09
N VAL A 21 -2.40 -4.07 7.85
CA VAL A 21 -2.80 -3.54 6.54
C VAL A 21 -1.70 -2.63 6.01
N ILE A 22 -1.27 -2.88 4.78
CA ILE A 22 -0.25 -2.06 4.09
C ILE A 22 -0.96 -1.20 3.05
N LEU A 23 -0.93 0.12 3.23
CA LEU A 23 -1.44 1.09 2.26
C LEU A 23 -0.31 1.54 1.33
N PRO A 24 -0.60 1.86 0.05
CA PRO A 24 0.38 2.49 -0.83
C PRO A 24 0.97 3.77 -0.21
N GLY A 25 2.25 4.02 -0.44
CA GLY A 25 2.95 5.18 0.14
C GLY A 25 2.30 6.51 -0.24
N ARG A 26 1.81 6.63 -1.47
CA ARG A 26 1.13 7.83 -2.01
C ARG A 26 -0.38 7.88 -1.75
N CYS A 27 -0.93 6.98 -0.94
CA CYS A 27 -2.36 7.02 -0.59
C CYS A 27 -2.68 8.28 0.25
N PHE A 28 -3.70 9.04 -0.16
CA PHE A 28 -4.06 10.33 0.42
C PHE A 28 -5.06 10.16 1.57
N VAL A 29 -4.60 9.47 2.61
CA VAL A 29 -5.36 9.22 3.84
C VAL A 29 -4.44 9.47 5.02
N HIS A 30 -4.93 10.03 6.11
CA HIS A 30 -4.14 10.15 7.34
C HIS A 30 -4.09 8.80 8.06
N ASP A 31 -2.91 8.35 8.51
CA ASP A 31 -2.74 7.01 9.13
C ASP A 31 -3.70 6.75 10.29
N ARG A 32 -3.89 7.76 11.15
CA ARG A 32 -4.85 7.71 12.26
C ARG A 32 -6.28 7.43 11.78
N GLN A 33 -6.72 8.11 10.72
CA GLN A 33 -8.08 7.93 10.18
C GLN A 33 -8.25 6.56 9.51
N ALA A 34 -7.22 6.10 8.80
CA ALA A 34 -7.21 4.75 8.24
C ALA A 34 -7.30 3.69 9.34
N SER A 35 -6.49 3.80 10.40
CA SER A 35 -6.51 2.83 11.50
C SER A 35 -7.84 2.81 12.23
N GLU A 36 -8.44 3.97 12.50
CA GLU A 36 -9.79 4.06 13.11
C GLU A 36 -10.87 3.43 12.22
N LEU A 37 -10.87 3.77 10.94
CA LEU A 37 -11.86 3.27 9.99
C LEU A 37 -11.75 1.76 9.80
N LEU A 38 -10.54 1.26 9.56
CA LEU A 38 -10.28 -0.15 9.31
C LEU A 38 -10.42 -0.99 10.58
N SER A 39 -10.46 -0.39 11.78
CA SER A 39 -10.69 -1.09 13.05
C SER A 39 -12.14 -0.97 13.55
N ALA A 40 -13.07 -0.48 12.72
CA ALA A 40 -14.45 -0.20 13.11
C ALA A 40 -15.27 -1.46 13.50
N ASP A 41 -14.82 -2.66 13.10
CA ASP A 41 -15.40 -3.96 13.49
C ASP A 41 -14.96 -4.43 14.89
N GLY A 42 -14.17 -3.63 15.61
CA GLY A 42 -13.66 -3.93 16.94
C GLY A 42 -12.33 -4.70 16.96
N ARG A 43 -11.76 -5.03 15.80
CA ARG A 43 -10.40 -5.60 15.70
C ARG A 43 -9.39 -4.49 15.46
N ILE A 44 -8.37 -4.39 16.31
CA ILE A 44 -7.31 -3.38 16.18
C ILE A 44 -6.42 -3.75 14.99
N ARG A 45 -6.36 -2.88 13.98
CA ARG A 45 -5.49 -3.05 12.82
C ARG A 45 -4.30 -2.09 12.84
N THR A 46 -3.13 -2.65 12.59
CA THR A 46 -1.89 -1.90 12.38
C THR A 46 -1.81 -1.46 10.92
N VAL A 47 -1.84 -0.15 10.68
CA VAL A 47 -1.74 0.42 9.33
C VAL A 47 -0.29 0.83 9.08
N LEU A 48 0.26 0.35 7.96
CA LEU A 48 1.63 0.63 7.52
C LEU A 48 1.63 1.25 6.12
N ARG A 49 2.72 1.92 5.79
CA ARG A 49 2.97 2.46 4.44
C ARG A 49 3.92 1.55 3.68
N GLY A 50 3.46 1.10 2.52
CA GLY A 50 4.24 0.39 1.53
C GLY A 50 4.94 1.36 0.57
N PRO A 51 5.47 0.83 -0.55
CA PRO A 51 6.10 1.66 -1.58
C PRO A 51 5.12 2.61 -2.26
N ASP A 52 5.66 3.67 -2.85
CA ASP A 52 4.90 4.73 -3.52
C ASP A 52 4.24 4.27 -4.84
N MET A 53 4.94 3.38 -5.54
CA MET A 53 4.52 2.79 -6.81
C MET A 53 5.06 1.37 -6.92
N LEU A 54 4.33 0.51 -7.63
CA LEU A 54 4.81 -0.81 -8.04
C LEU A 54 5.07 -0.89 -9.55
N THR A 55 4.43 0.01 -10.32
CA THR A 55 4.52 0.08 -11.78
C THR A 55 4.80 1.49 -12.22
N ALA A 56 5.51 1.64 -13.33
CA ALA A 56 5.65 2.93 -13.98
C ALA A 56 4.34 3.30 -14.70
N ASP A 57 3.89 4.54 -14.55
CA ASP A 57 2.82 5.09 -15.39
C ASP A 57 3.39 5.74 -16.66
N ALA A 58 2.51 6.16 -17.57
CA ALA A 58 2.92 6.80 -18.83
C ALA A 58 3.77 8.06 -18.60
N GLU A 59 3.58 8.74 -17.47
CA GLU A 59 4.32 9.95 -17.11
C GLU A 59 5.74 9.63 -16.63
N THR A 60 5.87 8.69 -15.69
CA THR A 60 7.17 8.26 -15.16
C THR A 60 8.00 7.49 -16.19
N SER A 61 7.36 6.73 -17.08
CA SER A 61 8.05 5.92 -18.10
C SER A 61 8.52 6.71 -19.33
N MET A 62 8.09 7.96 -19.53
CA MET A 62 8.32 8.73 -20.76
C MET A 62 9.81 8.98 -21.09
N GLY A 63 10.68 8.97 -20.09
CA GLY A 63 12.14 9.15 -20.23
C GLY A 63 12.95 7.89 -19.93
N MET A 64 12.29 6.76 -19.67
CA MET A 64 12.95 5.54 -19.20
C MET A 64 13.10 4.53 -20.35
N THR A 65 14.24 3.85 -20.38
CA THR A 65 14.40 2.63 -21.15
C THR A 65 13.60 1.49 -20.51
N LYS A 66 13.33 0.44 -21.29
CA LYS A 66 12.66 -0.76 -20.77
C LYS A 66 13.35 -1.34 -19.52
N ASN A 67 14.69 -1.33 -19.50
CA ASN A 67 15.44 -1.88 -18.36
C ASN A 67 15.30 -1.02 -17.12
N GLU A 68 15.29 0.31 -17.26
CA GLU A 68 15.07 1.22 -16.14
C GLU A 68 13.67 1.08 -15.57
N VAL A 69 12.65 0.90 -16.43
CA VAL A 69 11.28 0.61 -15.98
C VAL A 69 11.25 -0.69 -15.17
N LEU A 70 11.80 -1.78 -15.73
CA LEU A 70 11.84 -3.06 -15.03
C LEU A 70 12.58 -2.97 -13.70
N GLN A 71 13.69 -2.22 -13.65
CA GLN A 71 14.45 -2.02 -12.43
C GLN A 71 13.61 -1.29 -11.37
N MET A 72 12.93 -0.20 -11.72
CA MET A 72 12.03 0.53 -10.82
C MET A 72 10.93 -0.38 -10.26
N GLU A 73 10.30 -1.18 -11.12
CA GLU A 73 9.23 -2.11 -10.70
C GLU A 73 9.77 -3.19 -9.76
N MET A 74 10.93 -3.79 -10.08
CA MET A 74 11.59 -4.77 -9.23
C MET A 74 11.96 -4.20 -7.86
N GLU A 75 12.44 -2.96 -7.80
CA GLU A 75 12.74 -2.26 -6.55
C GLU A 75 11.46 -2.03 -5.72
N GLY A 76 10.37 -1.58 -6.36
CA GLY A 76 9.06 -1.42 -5.72
C GLY A 76 8.51 -2.72 -5.12
N PHE A 77 8.55 -3.81 -5.90
CA PHE A 77 8.14 -5.13 -5.40
C PHE A 77 9.06 -5.64 -4.28
N SER A 78 10.37 -5.47 -4.40
CA SER A 78 11.32 -5.87 -3.36
C SER A 78 11.06 -5.14 -2.04
N ALA A 79 10.77 -3.83 -2.10
CA ALA A 79 10.41 -3.03 -0.95
C ALA A 79 9.09 -3.48 -0.31
N LEU A 80 8.06 -3.80 -1.12
CA LEU A 80 6.80 -4.34 -0.62
C LEU A 80 7.00 -5.69 0.07
N ILE A 81 7.75 -6.61 -0.55
CA ILE A 81 8.08 -7.93 0.02
C ILE A 81 8.83 -7.76 1.34
N HIS A 82 9.79 -6.83 1.41
CA HIS A 82 10.49 -6.51 2.65
C HIS A 82 9.54 -5.98 3.72
N CYS A 83 8.58 -5.11 3.37
CA CYS A 83 7.59 -4.60 4.30
C CYS A 83 6.70 -5.73 4.84
N ILE A 84 6.23 -6.62 3.96
CA ILE A 84 5.45 -7.81 4.36
C ILE A 84 6.27 -8.73 5.25
N ASN A 85 7.51 -9.05 4.90
CA ASN A 85 8.35 -9.97 5.68
C ASN A 85 8.72 -9.44 7.06
N GLN A 86 8.86 -8.11 7.20
CA GLN A 86 9.18 -7.48 8.49
C GLN A 86 7.97 -7.42 9.42
N ASN A 87 6.77 -7.22 8.87
CA ASN A 87 5.55 -6.96 9.65
C ASN A 87 4.56 -8.13 9.68
N GLY A 88 4.77 -9.13 8.81
CA GLY A 88 4.00 -10.36 8.76
C GLY A 88 4.38 -11.27 9.92
N ARG A 89 3.39 -11.77 10.66
CA ARG A 89 3.63 -12.74 11.71
C ARG A 89 3.94 -14.11 11.09
N ARG A 90 5.02 -14.76 11.53
CA ARG A 90 5.19 -16.21 11.33
C ARG A 90 4.15 -16.91 12.20
N ARG A 91 3.19 -17.57 11.56
CA ARG A 91 2.36 -18.59 12.22
C ARG A 91 3.21 -19.82 12.53
#